data_AF-A0A4S3JB02-F1
#
_entry.id   AF-A0A4S3JB02-F1
#
_cell.length_a   1.000
_cell.length_b   1.000
_cell.length_c   1.000
_cell.angle_alpha   90.00
_cell.angle_beta   90.00
_cell.angle_gamma   90.00
#
_symmetry.space_group_name_H-M   'P 1'
#
loop_
_entity.id
_entity.type
_entity.pdbx_description
1 polymer ?
#
loop_
_entity_poly.entity_id
_entity_poly.type
_entity_poly.pdbx_seq_one_letter_code
_entity_poly.pdbx_strand_id
1 'polypeptide(L)'
;MAETQQGVHPHVPIWRAILDNDQKSWVLFEHGTCVIFEEPTTDLAADANKILSTWGPVIVGSPAADFDVIHLDNPLTGWVVTGHHPDVLNYVSQDSTESETPDFLVGLLGRGNRDQDAHSLKVIHIEDNRIKGNERKV
;
A
#
# COMPACT_ATOMS: atom_id res chain seq x y z
N MET A 1 -30.92 -11.52 1.79
CA MET A 1 -30.20 -11.53 0.49
C MET A 1 -29.84 -10.08 0.23
N ALA A 2 -28.67 -9.63 0.68
CA ALA A 2 -28.22 -8.26 0.44
C ALA A 2 -27.16 -8.33 -0.67
N GLU A 3 -27.46 -7.65 -1.78
CA GLU A 3 -26.63 -7.57 -2.96
C GLU A 3 -25.30 -6.88 -2.66
N THR A 4 -24.22 -7.50 -3.14
CA THR A 4 -22.85 -6.98 -3.14
C THR A 4 -22.79 -5.64 -3.87
N GLN A 5 -22.56 -4.55 -3.13
CA GLN A 5 -22.06 -3.32 -3.72
C GLN A 5 -20.55 -3.51 -3.93
N GLN A 6 -20.14 -3.89 -5.14
CA GLN A 6 -18.74 -3.78 -5.58
C GLN A 6 -18.41 -2.29 -5.75
N GLY A 7 -18.33 -1.58 -4.63
CA GLY A 7 -17.76 -0.24 -4.56
C GLY A 7 -16.24 -0.34 -4.63
N VAL A 8 -15.59 0.68 -5.21
CA VAL A 8 -14.14 0.85 -5.13
C VAL A 8 -13.73 0.75 -3.66
N HIS A 9 -12.74 -0.11 -3.35
CA HIS A 9 -12.28 -0.29 -1.97
C HIS A 9 -11.88 1.07 -1.36
N PRO A 10 -12.27 1.38 -0.12
CA PRO A 10 -12.09 2.72 0.46
C PRO A 10 -10.63 3.21 0.49
N HIS A 11 -9.67 2.28 0.47
CA HIS A 11 -8.24 2.61 0.41
C HIS A 11 -7.76 3.10 -0.97
N VAL A 12 -8.47 2.81 -2.07
CA VAL A 12 -8.06 3.24 -3.42
C VAL A 12 -8.02 4.77 -3.57
N PRO A 13 -9.08 5.54 -3.22
CA PRO A 13 -9.00 7.00 -3.30
C PRO A 13 -7.95 7.59 -2.35
N ILE A 14 -7.72 6.97 -1.20
CA ILE A 14 -6.67 7.37 -0.25
C ILE A 14 -5.29 7.20 -0.91
N TRP A 15 -5.00 6.04 -1.47
CA TRP A 15 -3.72 5.78 -2.17
C TRP A 15 -3.51 6.69 -3.37
N ARG A 16 -4.56 7.01 -4.14
CA ARG A 16 -4.46 8.02 -5.22
C ARG A 16 -4.04 9.39 -4.70
N ALA A 17 -4.55 9.79 -3.53
CA ALA A 17 -4.21 11.06 -2.89
C ALA A 17 -2.80 11.04 -2.26
N ILE A 18 -2.41 9.94 -1.59
CA ILE A 18 -1.06 9.75 -1.03
C ILE A 18 0.00 9.85 -2.14
N LEU A 19 -0.28 9.25 -3.29
CA LEU A 19 0.62 9.26 -4.44
C LEU A 19 0.49 10.55 -5.27
N ASP A 20 -0.35 11.51 -4.87
CA ASP A 20 -0.55 12.81 -5.54
C ASP A 20 -0.67 12.72 -7.08
N ASN A 21 -1.44 11.74 -7.57
CA ASN A 21 -1.55 11.46 -9.02
C ASN A 21 -0.22 11.20 -9.76
N ASP A 22 0.78 10.64 -9.07
CA ASP A 22 1.99 10.09 -9.69
C ASP A 22 1.59 9.19 -10.88
N GLN A 23 2.36 9.28 -11.95
CA GLN A 23 2.20 8.50 -13.17
C GLN A 23 2.67 7.04 -12.99
N LYS A 24 3.25 6.70 -11.84
CA LYS A 24 3.62 5.32 -11.51
C LYS A 24 2.40 4.42 -11.44
N SER A 25 2.58 3.18 -11.89
CA SER A 25 1.58 2.13 -11.69
C SER A 25 1.71 1.56 -10.29
N TRP A 26 0.63 1.05 -9.72
CA TRP A 26 0.66 0.48 -8.37
C TRP A 26 -0.42 -0.59 -8.18
N VAL A 27 -0.17 -1.48 -7.22
CA VAL A 27 -1.06 -2.57 -6.85
C VAL A 27 -1.35 -2.49 -5.36
N LEU A 28 -2.62 -2.64 -5.00
CA LEU A 28 -3.11 -2.58 -3.63
C LEU A 28 -3.61 -3.92 -3.15
N PHE A 29 -3.22 -4.27 -1.93
CA PHE A 29 -3.61 -5.48 -1.23
C PHE A 29 -4.64 -5.18 -0.14
N GLU A 30 -5.34 -6.23 0.29
CA GLU A 30 -6.51 -6.16 1.17
C GLU A 30 -6.28 -5.36 2.45
N HIS A 31 -5.13 -5.52 3.11
CA HIS A 31 -4.80 -4.87 4.37
C HIS A 31 -4.08 -3.52 4.18
N GLY A 32 -4.23 -2.90 3.01
CA GLY A 32 -3.75 -1.55 2.74
C GLY A 32 -2.30 -1.46 2.32
N THR A 33 -1.63 -2.58 2.05
CA THR A 33 -0.28 -2.57 1.47
C THR A 33 -0.32 -2.22 0.00
N CYS A 34 0.49 -1.25 -0.40
CA CYS A 34 0.65 -0.81 -1.78
C CYS A 34 2.06 -1.12 -2.27
N VAL A 35 2.15 -1.67 -3.47
CA VAL A 35 3.41 -1.86 -4.21
C VAL A 35 3.42 -0.88 -5.38
N ILE A 36 4.40 0.01 -5.40
CA ILE A 36 4.56 1.03 -6.44
C ILE A 36 5.60 0.56 -7.47
N PHE A 37 5.39 0.88 -8.74
CA PHE A 37 6.31 0.49 -9.82
C PHE A 37 6.95 1.73 -10.43
N GLU A 38 8.28 1.84 -10.28
CA GLU A 38 9.09 2.80 -11.04
C GLU A 38 9.16 2.41 -12.53
N GLU A 39 9.42 1.13 -12.81
CA GLU A 39 9.42 0.55 -14.15
C GLU A 39 8.45 -0.64 -14.22
N PRO A 40 7.17 -0.43 -14.57
CA PRO A 40 6.16 -1.48 -14.57
C PRO A 40 6.40 -2.50 -15.70
N THR A 41 6.44 -3.80 -15.36
CA THR A 41 6.46 -4.88 -16.37
C THR A 41 5.05 -5.24 -16.84
N THR A 42 4.93 -6.18 -17.78
CA THR A 42 3.66 -6.60 -18.39
C THR A 42 2.58 -6.98 -17.37
N ASP A 43 2.90 -7.75 -16.33
CA ASP A 43 1.94 -8.25 -15.32
C ASP A 43 2.23 -7.65 -13.93
N LEU A 44 1.56 -6.53 -13.65
CA LEU A 44 1.69 -5.80 -12.39
C LEU A 44 1.31 -6.64 -11.17
N ALA A 45 0.28 -7.50 -11.28
CA ALA A 45 -0.17 -8.30 -10.16
C ALA A 45 0.85 -9.40 -9.83
N ALA A 46 1.37 -10.09 -10.85
CA ALA A 46 2.39 -11.11 -10.65
C ALA A 46 3.67 -10.52 -10.04
N ASP A 47 4.10 -9.35 -10.51
CA ASP A 47 5.28 -8.69 -9.95
C ASP A 47 5.05 -8.19 -8.53
N ALA A 48 3.89 -7.58 -8.26
CA ALA A 48 3.53 -7.13 -6.91
C ALA A 48 3.53 -8.30 -5.94
N ASN A 49 2.98 -9.46 -6.34
CA ASN A 49 2.97 -10.67 -5.54
C ASN A 49 4.39 -11.19 -5.28
N LYS A 50 5.28 -11.13 -6.27
CA LYS A 50 6.68 -11.52 -6.12
C LYS A 50 7.43 -10.60 -5.15
N ILE A 51 7.25 -9.29 -5.30
CA ILE A 51 7.85 -8.28 -4.41
C ILE A 51 7.32 -8.50 -2.99
N LEU A 52 6.00 -8.57 -2.83
CA LEU A 52 5.38 -8.63 -1.52
C LEU A 52 5.63 -9.96 -0.80
N SER A 53 5.66 -11.10 -1.50
CA SER A 53 6.05 -12.38 -0.88
C SER A 53 7.50 -12.41 -0.40
N THR A 54 8.37 -11.59 -1.00
CA THR A 54 9.79 -11.52 -0.63
C THR A 54 10.03 -10.52 0.51
N TRP A 55 9.41 -9.35 0.43
CA TRP A 55 9.72 -8.20 1.30
C TRP A 55 8.62 -7.89 2.33
N GLY A 56 7.44 -8.46 2.15
CA GLY A 56 6.30 -8.28 3.03
C GLY A 56 6.38 -9.05 4.36
N PRO A 57 6.83 -10.33 4.41
CA PRO A 57 6.82 -11.10 5.64
C PRO A 57 7.71 -10.50 6.74
N VAL A 58 7.23 -10.55 7.97
CA VAL A 58 7.96 -10.08 9.14
C VAL A 58 8.81 -11.20 9.69
N ILE A 59 10.13 -11.08 9.50
CA ILE A 59 11.10 -11.99 10.08
C ILE A 59 11.82 -11.27 11.23
N VAL A 60 11.52 -11.69 12.46
CA VAL A 60 12.11 -11.12 13.68
C VAL A 60 13.65 -11.19 13.61
N GLY A 61 14.29 -10.05 13.90
CA GLY A 61 15.76 -9.94 13.86
C GLY A 61 16.35 -9.72 12.46
N SER A 62 15.52 -9.48 11.45
CA SER A 62 15.94 -9.11 10.08
C SER A 62 15.55 -7.67 9.73
N PRO A 63 16.11 -7.08 8.66
CA PRO A 63 15.70 -5.77 8.17
C PRO A 63 14.21 -5.64 7.84
N ALA A 64 13.53 -6.75 7.52
CA ALA A 64 12.09 -6.74 7.22
C ALA A 64 11.21 -6.41 8.45
N ALA A 65 11.77 -6.50 9.67
CA ALA A 65 11.09 -6.15 10.90
C ALA A 65 11.14 -4.64 11.23
N ASP A 66 12.00 -3.88 10.53
CA ASP A 66 12.18 -2.44 10.69
C ASP A 66 11.06 -1.66 10.00
N PHE A 67 10.80 -0.44 10.48
CA PHE A 67 9.76 0.45 9.94
C PHE A 67 10.02 1.92 10.32
N ASP A 68 9.56 2.82 9.45
CA ASP A 68 9.33 4.22 9.80
C ASP A 68 7.84 4.56 9.65
N VAL A 69 7.43 5.65 10.29
CA VAL A 69 6.06 6.17 10.25
C VAL A 69 6.07 7.56 9.66
N ILE A 70 5.30 7.75 8.60
CA ILE A 70 5.04 9.04 7.97
C ILE A 70 3.62 9.44 8.34
N HIS A 71 3.48 10.59 9.03
CA HIS A 71 2.17 11.15 9.36
C HIS A 71 1.56 11.80 8.12
N LEU A 72 0.29 11.49 7.85
CA LEU A 72 -0.45 12.15 6.78
C LEU A 72 -1.19 13.36 7.34
N ASP A 73 -1.03 14.49 6.66
CA ASP A 73 -1.68 15.75 7.00
C ASP A 73 -2.92 16.02 6.12
N ASN A 74 -3.76 16.93 6.60
CA ASN A 74 -5.00 17.39 5.95
C ASN A 74 -4.80 17.65 4.43
N PRO A 75 -5.64 17.10 3.53
CA PRO A 75 -6.93 16.45 3.79
C PRO A 75 -6.90 14.97 4.12
N LEU A 76 -5.74 14.33 4.07
CA LEU A 76 -5.61 12.95 4.49
C LEU A 76 -5.43 12.87 6.01
N THR A 77 -5.77 11.72 6.58
CA THR A 77 -5.52 11.40 8.00
C THR A 77 -4.91 10.02 8.09
N GLY A 78 -4.31 9.69 9.23
CA GLY A 78 -3.63 8.42 9.45
C GLY A 78 -2.15 8.48 9.09
N TRP A 79 -1.59 7.33 8.72
CA TRP A 79 -0.16 7.15 8.56
C TRP A 79 0.19 6.25 7.39
N VAL A 80 1.38 6.48 6.83
CA VAL A 80 2.06 5.52 5.96
C VAL A 80 3.19 4.88 6.75
N VAL A 81 3.18 3.56 6.81
CA VAL A 81 4.25 2.76 7.40
C VAL A 81 5.14 2.25 6.28
N THR A 82 6.42 2.58 6.36
CA THR A 82 7.45 2.12 5.43
C THR A 82 8.19 0.92 6.02
N GLY A 83 9.04 0.28 5.21
CA GLY A 83 9.96 -0.75 5.69
C GLY A 83 11.22 -0.76 4.83
N HIS A 84 11.88 -1.91 4.77
CA HIS A 84 13.15 -2.02 4.06
C HIS A 84 13.05 -1.84 2.53
N HIS A 85 11.95 -2.27 1.90
CA HIS A 85 11.77 -2.09 0.46
C HIS A 85 11.11 -0.73 0.19
N PRO A 86 11.73 0.17 -0.60
CA PRO A 86 11.26 1.54 -0.76
C PRO A 86 9.87 1.63 -1.42
N ASP A 87 9.55 0.68 -2.30
CA ASP A 87 8.28 0.68 -3.02
C ASP A 87 7.15 -0.12 -2.35
N VAL A 88 7.36 -0.62 -1.12
CA VAL A 88 6.33 -1.35 -0.37
C VAL A 88 5.92 -0.52 0.84
N LEU A 89 4.70 0.01 0.79
CA LEU A 89 4.17 0.93 1.78
C LEU A 89 2.85 0.39 2.32
N ASN A 90 2.51 0.66 3.58
CA ASN A 90 1.21 0.29 4.16
C ASN A 90 0.49 1.52 4.73
N TYR A 91 -0.80 1.65 4.45
CA TYR A 91 -1.63 2.71 5.01
C TYR A 91 -2.35 2.24 6.28
N VAL A 92 -2.24 3.03 7.34
CA VAL A 92 -2.95 2.83 8.61
C VAL A 92 -3.90 4.00 8.84
N SER A 93 -5.19 3.73 8.95
CA SER A 93 -6.20 4.77 9.22
C SER A 93 -6.12 5.26 10.66
N GLN A 94 -6.33 6.56 10.86
CA GLN A 94 -6.48 7.13 12.20
C GLN A 94 -7.65 6.51 12.95
N ASP A 95 -8.75 6.17 12.25
CA ASP A 95 -9.93 5.52 12.84
C ASP A 95 -9.64 4.12 13.41
N SER A 96 -8.54 3.49 12.97
CA SER A 96 -8.10 2.19 13.51
C SER A 96 -7.38 2.33 14.85
N THR A 97 -7.19 3.55 15.35
CA THR A 97 -6.36 3.86 16.52
C THR A 97 -6.91 5.07 17.30
N GLU A 98 -6.34 5.40 18.46
CA GLU A 98 -6.72 6.60 19.21
C GLU A 98 -6.02 7.86 18.64
N SER A 99 -6.57 9.06 18.89
CA SER A 99 -6.11 10.33 18.31
C SER A 99 -4.65 10.70 18.64
N GLU A 100 -4.04 10.07 19.64
CA GLU A 100 -2.65 10.25 20.07
C GLU A 100 -1.88 8.91 20.07
N THR A 101 -2.11 8.07 19.05
CA THR A 101 -1.42 6.77 18.98
C THR A 101 0.07 6.95 18.73
N PRO A 102 0.95 6.40 19.59
CA PRO A 102 2.39 6.46 19.40
C PRO A 102 2.83 5.81 18.09
N ASP A 103 3.79 6.42 17.40
CA ASP A 103 4.37 5.92 16.14
C ASP A 103 4.79 4.44 16.21
N PHE A 104 5.32 4.01 17.36
CA PHE A 104 5.67 2.61 17.56
C PHE A 104 4.47 1.66 17.39
N LEU A 105 3.30 2.00 17.92
CA LEU A 105 2.10 1.18 17.78
C LEU A 105 1.54 1.22 16.35
N VAL A 106 1.57 2.39 15.71
CA VAL A 106 1.19 2.54 14.30
C VAL A 106 2.09 1.67 13.41
N GLY A 107 3.40 1.75 13.60
CA GLY A 107 4.37 0.97 12.85
C GLY A 107 4.21 -0.53 13.06
N LEU A 108 3.93 -1.00 14.29
CA LEU A 108 3.60 -2.40 14.54
C LEU A 108 2.34 -2.85 13.80
N LEU A 109 1.30 -2.01 13.76
CA LEU A 109 0.05 -2.31 13.05
C LEU A 109 0.28 -2.37 11.54
N GLY A 110 0.90 -1.35 10.95
CA GLY A 110 1.14 -1.32 9.50
C GLY A 110 2.09 -2.43 9.05
N ARG A 111 3.10 -2.76 9.86
CA ARG A 111 3.97 -3.91 9.63
C ARG A 111 3.19 -5.24 9.69
N GLY A 112 2.29 -5.41 10.66
CA GLY A 112 1.44 -6.60 10.78
C GLY A 112 0.42 -6.74 9.64
N ASN A 113 -0.09 -5.63 9.12
CA ASN A 113 -0.95 -5.62 7.93
C ASN A 113 -0.17 -6.04 6.68
N ARG A 114 1.05 -5.51 6.51
CA ARG A 114 1.97 -5.92 5.44
C ARG A 114 2.30 -7.40 5.50
N ASP A 115 2.52 -7.94 6.70
CA ASP A 115 2.73 -9.38 6.88
C ASP A 115 1.52 -10.21 6.44
N GLN A 116 0.30 -9.79 6.80
CA GLN A 116 -0.93 -10.47 6.38
C GLN A 116 -1.10 -10.44 4.86
N ASP A 117 -0.87 -9.30 4.22
CA ASP A 117 -0.92 -9.17 2.77
C ASP A 117 0.16 -10.02 2.08
N ALA A 118 1.33 -10.19 2.69
CA ALA A 118 2.40 -11.04 2.16
C ALA A 118 2.06 -12.53 2.17
N HIS A 119 1.23 -12.97 3.11
CA HIS A 119 0.76 -14.35 3.20
C HIS A 119 -0.49 -14.59 2.32
N SER A 120 -1.40 -13.61 2.23
CA SER A 120 -2.65 -13.76 1.46
C SER A 120 -2.47 -13.47 -0.03
N LEU A 121 -1.58 -12.53 -0.37
CA LEU A 121 -1.35 -12.00 -1.71
C LEU A 121 -2.65 -11.57 -2.42
N LYS A 122 -3.65 -11.14 -1.64
CA LYS A 122 -4.97 -10.78 -2.18
C LYS A 122 -4.96 -9.35 -2.69
N VAL A 123 -4.80 -9.23 -4.01
CA VAL A 123 -4.93 -7.96 -4.72
C VAL A 123 -6.39 -7.50 -4.77
N ILE A 124 -6.64 -6.25 -4.39
CA ILE A 124 -7.96 -5.61 -4.41
C ILE A 124 -8.06 -4.48 -5.43
N HIS A 125 -6.93 -3.92 -5.89
CA HIS A 125 -6.89 -2.90 -6.93
C HIS A 125 -5.57 -2.91 -7.69
N ILE A 126 -5.63 -2.59 -8.98
CA ILE A 126 -4.48 -2.38 -9.85
C ILE A 126 -4.73 -1.05 -10.57
N GLU A 127 -3.82 -0.09 -10.39
CA GLU A 127 -3.79 1.14 -11.18
C GLU A 127 -2.67 1.03 -12.21
N ASP A 128 -3.04 0.76 -13.46
CA ASP A 128 -2.11 0.73 -14.58
C ASP A 128 -2.08 2.10 -15.27
N ASN A 129 -1.00 2.84 -15.04
CA ASN A 129 -0.81 4.19 -15.58
C ASN A 129 0.07 4.22 -16.83
N ARG A 130 0.52 3.06 -17.35
CA ARG A 130 1.37 2.98 -18.56
C ARG A 130 0.71 3.61 -19.79
N ILE A 131 -0.62 3.53 -19.87
CA ILE A 131 -1.40 4.04 -21.01
C ILE A 131 -1.52 5.58 -20.96
N LYS A 132 -1.65 6.17 -19.76
CA LYS A 132 -1.77 7.64 -19.57
C LYS A 132 -0.50 8.40 -19.99
N GLY A 133 0.65 7.74 -20.00
CA GLY A 133 1.92 8.31 -20.46
C GLY A 133 2.02 8.51 -21.98
N ASN A 134 1.21 7.79 -22.78
CA ASN A 134 1.36 7.76 -24.23
C ASN A 134 0.51 8.82 -24.97
N GLU A 135 -0.46 9.43 -24.30
CA GLU A 135 -1.37 10.42 -24.90
C GLU A 135 -0.83 11.87 -24.91
N ARG A 136 0.36 12.11 -24.33
CA ARG A 136 1.00 13.43 -24.26
C ARG A 136 2.07 13.68 -25.33
N LYS A 137 2.16 12.81 -26.34
CA LYS A 137 3.01 13.00 -27.53
C LYS A 137 2.17 13.05 -28.81
N VAL A 138 1.39 14.12 -28.97
CA VAL A 138 0.81 14.53 -30.27
C VAL A 138 0.78 16.05 -30.35
#